data_AF-A0A7C6CBZ0-F1
#
_entry.id   AF-A0A7C6CBZ0-F1
#
_cell.length_a   1.000
_cell.length_b   1.000
_cell.length_c   1.000
_cell.angle_alpha   90.00
_cell.angle_beta   90.00
_cell.angle_gamma   90.00
#
_symmetry.space_group_name_H-M   'P 1'
#
loop_
_entity.id
_entity.type
_entity.pdbx_description
1 polymer ?
#
loop_
_entity_poly.entity_id
_entity_poly.type
_entity_poly.pdbx_seq_one_letter_code
_entity_poly.pdbx_strand_id
1 'polypeptide(L)'
;INFSDVKVKENADDEEGFNTIQEAREELIRRCNELFEKGIDKPTVNYKIDMINLANTTAYEDFKMLVNVNKGDTVTCYIPHLDIDVKARVIDYERDFLTGEYISLELGNAVDNFFNKQADIQATVNKITNSNGTVKAGEIQGVINAIQTQFKALRDIAQPQEVRAILFEDRVEDSPTFGCMCLGTMGFEIASSFKPGTQEWDFRTFGTGKGFVADYIITGVLNAALIKTGILKSLNGKTWINMEDGTLNLANKITFDGTDFSITLNNGKTVEENATDEAKNSANVKIGFNGIDDNVVISENGLDVNNGHFQLKNGNNVVLIDGTHNIHKIVAEGTTQINFIGEDITVSIEHGLGYKPAFSAYQNGANGIDEYTSLPAITWSDGVAAIIRARADTNKIYFDFKTKSDYTMPNVTIYIKYFIYKEVAF
;
A
#
# COMPACT_ATOMS: atom_id res chain seq x y z
N ILE A 1 39.80 -28.95 37.92
CA ILE A 1 40.36 -29.78 36.83
C ILE A 1 39.94 -31.21 37.08
N ASN A 2 39.49 -31.93 36.05
CA ASN A 2 39.09 -33.34 36.14
C ASN A 2 39.72 -34.09 34.96
N PHE A 3 40.38 -35.22 35.21
CA PHE A 3 41.02 -36.08 34.20
C PHE A 3 40.14 -37.31 33.95
N SER A 4 38.98 -37.10 33.35
CA SER A 4 37.99 -38.16 33.10
C SER A 4 38.49 -39.26 32.15
N ASP A 5 39.57 -39.00 31.43
CA ASP A 5 40.24 -39.94 30.53
C ASP A 5 41.31 -40.80 31.22
N VAL A 6 41.76 -40.43 32.43
CA VAL A 6 42.68 -41.24 33.23
C VAL A 6 41.86 -42.20 34.10
N LYS A 7 41.40 -43.27 33.48
CA LYS A 7 40.60 -44.35 34.09
C LYS A 7 41.31 -45.70 33.97
N VAL A 8 41.01 -46.61 34.89
CA VAL A 8 41.44 -48.02 34.78
C VAL A 8 40.43 -48.74 33.90
N LYS A 9 40.92 -49.63 33.03
CA LYS A 9 40.03 -50.44 32.18
C LYS A 9 39.07 -51.26 33.04
N GLU A 10 37.81 -51.30 32.65
CA GLU A 10 36.81 -52.15 33.30
C GLU A 10 36.94 -53.59 32.80
N ASN A 11 37.36 -53.77 31.55
CA ASN A 11 37.67 -55.07 30.94
C ASN A 11 39.02 -55.06 30.22
N ALA A 12 39.72 -56.21 30.18
CA ALA A 12 41.05 -56.32 29.57
C ALA A 12 41.10 -55.93 28.08
N ASP A 13 39.97 -56.05 27.39
CA ASP A 13 39.82 -55.79 25.95
C ASP A 13 39.45 -54.33 25.62
N ASP A 14 39.28 -53.46 26.62
CA ASP A 14 38.96 -52.05 26.38
C ASP A 14 40.14 -51.33 25.70
N GLU A 15 39.87 -50.60 24.62
CA GLU A 15 40.89 -49.84 23.89
C GLU A 15 41.39 -48.61 24.66
N GLU A 16 40.61 -48.12 25.64
CA GLU A 16 40.86 -46.86 26.35
C GLU A 16 40.90 -47.06 27.88
N GLY A 17 42.03 -46.74 28.49
CA GLY A 17 42.26 -46.83 29.95
C GLY A 17 43.57 -47.56 30.29
N PHE A 18 44.02 -47.42 31.53
CA PHE A 18 45.23 -48.08 32.03
C PHE A 18 44.92 -49.46 32.58
N ASN A 19 45.84 -50.42 32.43
CA ASN A 19 45.62 -51.80 32.84
C ASN A 19 45.62 -51.96 34.36
N THR A 20 46.27 -51.04 35.08
CA THR A 20 46.32 -51.05 36.54
C THR A 20 46.02 -49.67 37.14
N ILE A 21 45.51 -49.67 38.37
CA ILE A 21 45.34 -48.44 39.17
C ILE A 21 46.67 -47.70 39.35
N GLN A 22 47.78 -48.42 39.40
CA GLN A 22 49.10 -47.82 39.60
C GLN A 22 49.55 -47.02 38.38
N GLU A 23 49.43 -47.58 37.17
CA GLU A 23 49.73 -46.86 35.92
C GLU A 23 48.80 -45.65 35.72
N ALA A 24 47.51 -45.78 36.02
CA ALA A 24 46.57 -44.65 35.98
C ALA A 24 46.99 -43.53 36.94
N ARG A 25 47.45 -43.87 38.15
CA ARG A 25 47.92 -42.88 39.13
C ARG A 25 49.23 -42.22 38.71
N GLU A 26 50.16 -42.97 38.13
CA GLU A 26 51.42 -42.43 37.62
C GLU A 26 51.17 -41.44 36.47
N GLU A 27 50.27 -41.76 35.54
CA GLU A 27 49.88 -40.82 34.49
C GLU A 27 49.14 -39.60 35.05
N LEU A 28 48.26 -39.78 36.04
CA LEU A 28 47.58 -38.66 36.70
C LEU A 28 48.59 -37.73 37.39
N ILE A 29 49.61 -38.29 38.06
CA ILE A 29 50.70 -37.52 38.67
C ILE A 29 51.51 -36.80 37.60
N ARG A 30 51.86 -37.46 36.48
CA ARG A 30 52.59 -36.85 35.36
C ARG A 30 51.85 -35.64 34.81
N ARG A 31 50.55 -35.77 34.56
CA ARG A 31 49.70 -34.70 34.02
C ARG A 31 49.46 -33.58 35.04
N CYS A 32 49.30 -33.91 36.32
CA CYS A 32 49.24 -32.90 37.38
C CYS A 32 50.53 -32.08 37.45
N ASN A 33 51.70 -32.73 37.38
CA ASN A 33 53.00 -32.05 37.36
C ASN A 33 53.17 -31.19 36.10
N GLU A 34 52.71 -31.67 34.94
CA GLU A 34 52.73 -30.88 33.71
C GLU A 34 51.83 -29.63 33.80
N LEU A 35 50.65 -29.74 34.42
CA LEU A 35 49.78 -28.58 34.67
C LEU A 35 50.39 -27.61 35.70
N PHE A 36 51.08 -28.14 36.71
CA PHE A 36 51.83 -27.34 37.68
C PHE A 36 52.98 -26.57 37.02
N GLU A 37 53.78 -27.21 36.16
CA GLU A 37 54.82 -26.52 35.38
C GLU A 37 54.25 -25.48 34.42
N LYS A 38 53.04 -25.73 33.87
CA LYS A 38 52.28 -24.74 33.08
C LYS A 38 51.69 -23.60 33.92
N GLY A 39 51.89 -23.61 35.24
CA GLY A 39 51.58 -22.51 36.15
C GLY A 39 50.10 -22.41 36.52
N ILE A 40 49.37 -23.52 36.53
CA ILE A 40 47.95 -23.56 36.91
C ILE A 40 47.69 -23.19 38.38
N ASP A 41 48.73 -23.28 39.21
CA ASP A 41 48.76 -22.94 40.62
C ASP A 41 49.04 -21.45 40.87
N LYS A 42 49.39 -20.70 39.83
CA LYS A 42 49.64 -19.26 39.95
C LYS A 42 48.31 -18.53 40.12
N PRO A 43 48.14 -17.74 41.20
CA PRO A 43 46.91 -16.98 41.40
C PRO A 43 46.74 -15.94 40.30
N THR A 44 45.51 -15.75 39.83
CA THR A 44 45.14 -14.59 39.00
C THR A 44 44.80 -13.44 39.94
N VAL A 45 45.70 -12.46 40.04
CA VAL A 45 45.65 -11.40 41.05
C VAL A 45 45.89 -10.05 40.39
N ASN A 46 45.09 -9.06 40.77
CA ASN A 46 45.18 -7.69 40.29
C ASN A 46 45.86 -6.85 41.38
N TYR A 47 46.97 -6.17 41.06
CA TYR A 47 47.76 -5.45 42.05
C TYR A 47 47.78 -3.96 41.73
N LYS A 48 47.43 -3.14 42.71
CA LYS A 48 47.74 -1.71 42.69
C LYS A 48 49.04 -1.50 43.45
N ILE A 49 50.11 -1.09 42.76
CA ILE A 49 51.44 -0.92 43.36
C ILE A 49 51.83 0.55 43.29
N ASP A 50 52.10 1.14 44.45
CA ASP A 50 52.70 2.46 44.54
C ASP A 50 54.23 2.29 44.36
N MET A 51 54.76 2.73 43.22
CA MET A 51 56.18 2.58 42.92
C MET A 51 56.97 3.78 43.45
N ILE A 52 57.98 3.53 44.29
CA ILE A 52 58.93 4.57 44.71
C ILE A 52 60.10 4.58 43.71
N ASN A 53 60.43 5.78 43.19
CA ASN A 53 61.48 5.95 42.19
C ASN A 53 62.89 5.68 42.78
N LEU A 54 63.55 4.63 42.30
CA LEU A 54 64.91 4.23 42.70
C LEU A 54 66.02 4.92 41.89
N ALA A 55 65.68 5.69 40.84
CA ALA A 55 66.66 6.32 39.94
C ALA A 55 67.60 7.33 40.63
N ASN A 56 67.22 7.81 41.82
CA ASN A 56 67.98 8.80 42.60
C ASN A 56 68.76 8.18 43.78
N THR A 57 68.84 6.84 43.87
CA THR A 57 69.64 6.15 44.90
C THR A 57 70.98 5.71 44.32
N THR A 58 72.08 6.04 45.01
CA THR A 58 73.46 5.74 44.58
C THR A 58 73.77 4.24 44.44
N ALA A 59 72.92 3.37 44.98
CA ALA A 59 73.09 1.92 44.91
C ALA A 59 72.70 1.29 43.55
N TYR A 60 72.04 2.04 42.65
CA TYR A 60 71.46 1.49 41.41
C TYR A 60 71.78 2.33 40.15
N GLU A 61 72.88 3.09 40.16
CA GLU A 61 73.29 4.00 39.07
C GLU A 61 73.43 3.33 37.69
N ASP A 62 73.82 2.06 37.64
CA ASP A 62 74.08 1.32 36.39
C ASP A 62 72.81 0.82 35.66
N PHE A 63 71.62 1.00 36.25
CA PHE A 63 70.36 0.44 35.72
C PHE A 63 69.38 1.50 35.17
N LYS A 64 69.86 2.71 34.83
CA LYS A 64 69.04 3.83 34.32
C LYS A 64 68.11 3.49 33.14
N MET A 65 68.45 2.48 32.33
CA MET A 65 67.63 2.07 31.17
C MET A 65 66.45 1.15 31.52
N LEU A 66 66.39 0.61 32.75
CA LEU A 66 65.31 -0.28 33.21
C LEU A 66 64.18 0.44 33.97
N VAL A 67 64.27 1.78 34.12
CA VAL A 67 63.35 2.57 34.97
C VAL A 67 62.23 3.25 34.16
N ASN A 68 62.29 3.20 32.82
CA ASN A 68 61.22 3.71 31.96
C ASN A 68 60.27 2.59 31.58
N VAL A 69 59.03 2.66 32.08
CA VAL A 69 57.98 1.68 31.82
C VAL A 69 56.85 2.38 31.06
N ASN A 70 56.52 1.91 29.86
CA ASN A 70 55.42 2.45 29.06
C ASN A 70 54.16 1.59 29.20
N LYS A 71 53.02 2.17 28.85
CA LYS A 71 51.74 1.45 28.76
C LYS A 71 51.89 0.27 27.79
N GLY A 72 51.62 -0.94 28.27
CA GLY A 72 51.77 -2.18 27.51
C GLY A 72 53.07 -2.94 27.72
N ASP A 73 54.06 -2.38 28.42
CA ASP A 73 55.26 -3.12 28.83
C ASP A 73 54.90 -4.19 29.88
N THR A 74 55.64 -5.29 29.87
CA THR A 74 55.50 -6.36 30.85
C THR A 74 56.58 -6.20 31.90
N VAL A 75 56.18 -6.03 33.16
CA VAL A 75 57.08 -5.89 34.29
C VAL A 75 57.03 -7.16 35.14
N THR A 76 58.17 -7.56 35.69
CA THR A 76 58.26 -8.65 36.67
C THR A 76 58.27 -8.01 38.06
N CYS A 77 57.25 -8.30 38.86
CA CYS A 77 57.11 -7.84 40.23
C CYS A 77 57.41 -8.99 41.19
N TYR A 78 58.42 -8.81 42.03
CA TYR A 78 58.70 -9.73 43.12
C TYR A 78 57.84 -9.37 44.33
N ILE A 79 57.13 -10.34 44.91
CA ILE A 79 56.28 -10.13 46.10
C ILE A 79 56.96 -10.79 47.31
N PRO A 80 57.62 -10.02 48.19
CA PRO A 80 58.46 -10.59 49.26
C PRO A 80 57.69 -11.49 50.24
N HIS A 81 56.42 -11.19 50.49
CA HIS A 81 55.60 -11.95 51.43
C HIS A 81 55.13 -13.31 50.88
N LEU A 82 55.18 -13.51 49.57
CA LEU A 82 54.77 -14.74 48.89
C LEU A 82 55.95 -15.47 48.23
N ASP A 83 57.14 -14.85 48.20
CA ASP A 83 58.35 -15.35 47.53
C ASP A 83 58.11 -15.79 46.09
N ILE A 84 57.35 -14.99 45.34
CA ILE A 84 57.03 -15.24 43.92
C ILE A 84 57.35 -14.05 43.03
N ASP A 85 57.80 -14.36 41.83
CA ASP A 85 57.89 -13.43 40.71
C ASP A 85 56.60 -13.48 39.88
N VAL A 86 55.91 -12.35 39.78
CA VAL A 86 54.68 -12.21 38.99
C VAL A 86 54.95 -11.30 37.80
N LYS A 87 54.66 -11.77 36.58
CA LYS A 87 54.69 -10.94 35.37
C LYS A 87 53.34 -10.26 35.20
N ALA A 88 53.32 -8.93 35.19
CA ALA A 88 52.10 -8.13 35.02
C ALA A 88 52.29 -7.08 33.92
N ARG A 89 51.20 -6.76 33.21
CA ARG A 89 51.21 -5.75 32.14
C ARG A 89 50.78 -4.40 32.69
N VAL A 90 51.47 -3.33 32.27
CA VAL A 90 51.13 -1.96 32.66
C VAL A 90 49.88 -1.52 31.90
N ILE A 91 48.78 -1.31 32.63
CA ILE A 91 47.50 -0.90 32.05
C ILE A 91 47.31 0.62 32.09
N ASP A 92 47.87 1.29 33.09
CA ASP A 92 47.87 2.75 33.17
C ASP A 92 49.01 3.28 34.05
N TYR A 93 49.34 4.56 33.89
CA TYR A 93 50.31 5.24 34.75
C TYR A 93 50.00 6.73 34.82
N GLU A 94 50.35 7.35 35.94
CA GLU A 94 50.34 8.80 36.12
C GLU A 94 51.79 9.29 36.27
N ARG A 95 52.16 10.37 35.58
CA ARG A 95 53.53 10.89 35.57
C ARG A 95 53.53 12.41 35.76
N ASP A 96 54.39 12.89 36.64
CA ASP A 96 54.70 14.31 36.78
C ASP A 96 55.58 14.75 35.59
N PHE A 97 55.07 15.69 34.79
CA PHE A 97 55.76 16.20 33.59
C PHE A 97 56.94 17.12 33.89
N LEU A 98 57.02 17.71 35.10
CA LEU A 98 58.09 18.61 35.49
C LEU A 98 59.30 17.85 36.04
N THR A 99 59.06 16.80 36.84
CA THR A 99 60.12 15.97 37.44
C THR A 99 60.42 14.71 36.62
N GLY A 100 59.49 14.31 35.75
CA GLY A 100 59.59 13.08 34.99
C GLY A 100 59.31 11.82 35.83
N GLU A 101 58.75 11.96 37.03
CA GLU A 101 58.51 10.90 38.01
C GLU A 101 57.14 10.25 37.81
N TYR A 102 57.05 8.93 38.01
CA TYR A 102 55.76 8.24 38.04
C TYR A 102 55.09 8.46 39.41
N ILE A 103 53.86 8.97 39.39
CA ILE A 103 53.01 9.21 40.57
C ILE A 103 52.27 7.93 40.94
N SER A 104 51.81 7.16 39.95
CA SER A 104 51.15 5.86 40.15
C SER A 104 51.32 4.96 38.93
N LEU A 105 51.33 3.63 39.15
CA LEU A 105 51.42 2.61 38.11
C LEU A 105 50.36 1.54 38.38
N GLU A 106 49.47 1.29 37.41
CA GLU A 106 48.44 0.27 37.52
C GLU A 106 48.82 -0.97 36.70
N LEU A 107 48.89 -2.13 37.38
CA LEU A 107 49.33 -3.40 36.81
C LEU A 107 48.21 -4.44 36.90
N GLY A 108 47.78 -4.96 35.76
CA GLY A 108 46.65 -5.87 35.75
C GLY A 108 46.43 -6.62 34.44
N ASN A 109 45.60 -7.66 34.51
CA ASN A 109 44.97 -8.21 33.32
C ASN A 109 43.81 -7.29 32.95
N ALA A 110 43.98 -6.52 31.88
CA ALA A 110 43.02 -5.51 31.46
C ALA A 110 41.61 -6.10 31.31
N VAL A 111 40.66 -5.65 32.15
CA VAL A 111 39.23 -5.84 31.94
C VAL A 111 38.66 -4.46 31.63
N ASP A 112 38.34 -4.21 30.37
CA ASP A 112 37.67 -2.98 29.98
C ASP A 112 36.27 -2.91 30.60
N ASN A 113 35.96 -1.80 31.26
CA ASN A 113 34.67 -1.52 31.88
C ASN A 113 33.57 -1.32 30.82
N PHE A 114 32.95 -2.43 30.42
CA PHE A 114 31.76 -2.51 29.56
C PHE A 114 30.61 -1.60 29.99
N PHE A 115 30.47 -1.34 31.31
CA PHE A 115 29.34 -0.59 31.88
C PHE A 115 29.40 0.93 31.66
N ASN A 116 30.53 1.52 31.29
CA ASN A 116 30.63 2.96 31.03
C ASN A 116 30.06 3.37 29.64
N LYS A 117 29.69 2.42 28.78
CA LYS A 117 29.19 2.71 27.41
C LYS A 117 27.68 2.94 27.32
N GLN A 118 26.93 2.81 28.42
CA GLN A 118 25.49 3.11 28.42
C GLN A 118 25.21 4.60 28.18
N ALA A 119 26.14 5.49 28.58
CA ALA A 119 26.09 6.91 28.28
C ALA A 119 26.34 7.21 26.78
N ASP A 120 27.24 6.47 26.13
CA ASP A 120 27.54 6.62 24.70
C ASP A 120 26.40 6.13 23.81
N ILE A 121 25.68 5.09 24.24
CA ILE A 121 24.48 4.60 23.55
C ILE A 121 23.38 5.67 23.61
N GLN A 122 23.13 6.31 24.76
CA GLN A 122 22.17 7.42 24.85
C GLN A 122 22.59 8.63 24.01
N ALA A 123 23.87 8.99 24.01
CA ALA A 123 24.38 10.08 23.18
C ALA A 123 24.25 9.78 21.67
N THR A 124 24.38 8.51 21.27
CA THR A 124 24.21 8.05 19.89
C THR A 124 22.74 7.96 19.49
N VAL A 125 21.86 7.54 20.40
CA VAL A 125 20.40 7.56 20.24
C VAL A 125 19.86 8.98 20.06
N ASN A 126 20.43 9.96 20.76
CA ASN A 126 20.08 11.38 20.62
C ASN A 126 20.55 12.00 19.28
N LYS A 127 21.54 11.41 18.60
CA LYS A 127 21.97 11.88 17.26
C LYS A 127 21.02 11.41 16.17
N ILE A 128 20.49 10.19 16.29
CA ILE A 128 19.58 9.62 15.30
C ILE A 128 18.15 10.14 15.42
N THR A 129 17.76 10.70 16.58
CA THR A 129 16.41 11.24 16.80
C THR A 129 16.41 12.76 16.74
N ASN A 130 15.42 13.32 16.04
CA ASN A 130 15.05 14.72 16.17
C ASN A 130 14.55 14.97 17.61
N SER A 131 14.48 16.24 18.03
CA SER A 131 13.94 16.63 19.35
C SER A 131 12.50 16.14 19.63
N ASN A 132 11.79 15.66 18.61
CA ASN A 132 10.46 15.06 18.68
C ASN A 132 10.46 13.51 18.61
N GLY A 133 11.62 12.84 18.65
CA GLY A 133 11.73 11.38 18.62
C GLY A 133 11.71 10.72 17.24
N THR A 134 11.70 11.49 16.14
CA THR A 134 11.70 10.94 14.75
C THR A 134 13.10 10.74 14.19
N VAL A 135 13.35 9.72 13.35
CA VAL A 135 14.71 9.35 12.91
C VAL A 135 15.15 10.04 11.61
N LYS A 136 16.40 10.49 11.53
CA LYS A 136 17.01 11.03 10.30
C LYS A 136 17.56 9.93 9.39
N ALA A 137 16.98 9.73 8.21
CA ALA A 137 17.30 8.61 7.30
C ALA A 137 18.77 8.53 6.84
N GLY A 138 19.41 9.67 6.52
CA GLY A 138 20.82 9.69 6.06
C GLY A 138 21.86 9.42 7.14
N GLU A 139 21.51 9.66 8.41
CA GLU A 139 22.43 9.45 9.54
C GLU A 139 22.47 7.98 10.00
N ILE A 140 21.50 7.14 9.59
CA ILE A 140 21.43 5.72 9.94
C ILE A 140 22.67 4.96 9.46
N GLN A 141 23.09 5.17 8.20
CA GLN A 141 24.27 4.50 7.68
C GLN A 141 25.54 4.97 8.39
N GLY A 142 25.63 6.25 8.74
CA GLY A 142 26.73 6.81 9.54
C GLY A 142 26.79 6.19 10.95
N VAL A 143 25.64 5.97 11.58
CA VAL A 143 25.54 5.29 12.88
C VAL A 143 25.85 3.80 12.78
N ILE A 144 25.36 3.10 11.75
CA ILE A 144 25.75 1.70 11.50
C ILE A 144 27.26 1.61 11.34
N ASN A 145 27.87 2.50 10.56
CA ASN A 145 29.32 2.54 10.38
C ASN A 145 30.04 2.81 11.70
N ALA A 146 29.57 3.78 12.51
CA ALA A 146 30.15 4.08 13.82
C ALA A 146 30.02 2.91 14.81
N ILE A 147 28.84 2.27 14.88
CA ILE A 147 28.58 1.06 15.67
C ILE A 147 29.50 -0.07 15.19
N GLN A 148 29.63 -0.29 13.88
CA GLN A 148 30.55 -1.27 13.32
C GLN A 148 32.01 -0.96 13.68
N THR A 149 32.44 0.29 13.66
CA THR A 149 33.78 0.71 14.12
C THR A 149 33.97 0.39 15.60
N GLN A 150 32.98 0.66 16.45
CA GLN A 150 33.04 0.30 17.87
C GLN A 150 33.08 -1.22 18.09
N PHE A 151 32.26 -1.99 17.38
CA PHE A 151 32.28 -3.45 17.43
C PHE A 151 33.58 -4.03 16.87
N LYS A 152 34.20 -3.38 15.89
CA LYS A 152 35.51 -3.74 15.39
C LYS A 152 36.59 -3.52 16.46
N ALA A 153 36.61 -2.35 17.09
CA ALA A 153 37.51 -2.09 18.22
C ALA A 153 37.30 -3.10 19.37
N LEU A 154 36.04 -3.44 19.69
CA LEU A 154 35.71 -4.48 20.67
C LEU A 154 36.23 -5.87 20.26
N ARG A 155 36.14 -6.21 18.97
CA ARG A 155 36.66 -7.48 18.44
C ARG A 155 38.18 -7.54 18.49
N ASP A 156 38.85 -6.42 18.20
CA ASP A 156 40.31 -6.33 18.17
C ASP A 156 40.92 -6.53 19.57
N ILE A 157 40.16 -6.24 20.65
CA ILE A 157 40.55 -6.49 22.04
C ILE A 157 39.99 -7.80 22.61
N ALA A 158 39.08 -8.47 21.90
CA ALA A 158 38.39 -9.66 22.41
C ALA A 158 39.33 -10.85 22.56
N GLN A 159 39.31 -11.52 23.72
CA GLN A 159 40.06 -12.74 23.96
C GLN A 159 39.22 -13.98 23.61
N PRO A 160 39.78 -14.97 22.91
CA PRO A 160 39.11 -16.25 22.68
C PRO A 160 38.70 -16.89 24.01
N GLN A 161 37.41 -17.24 24.13
CA GLN A 161 36.92 -18.01 25.26
C GLN A 161 37.15 -19.50 24.99
N GLU A 162 37.57 -20.27 26.01
CA GLU A 162 37.70 -21.73 25.89
C GLU A 162 36.33 -22.45 25.82
N VAL A 163 35.26 -21.75 26.22
CA VAL A 163 33.89 -22.28 26.24
C VAL A 163 33.16 -21.95 24.92
N ARG A 164 32.62 -22.98 24.26
CA ARG A 164 31.93 -22.87 22.95
C ARG A 164 30.60 -22.10 23.01
N ALA A 165 29.85 -22.26 24.09
CA ALA A 165 28.57 -21.59 24.35
C ALA A 165 28.29 -21.52 25.86
N ILE A 166 27.60 -20.48 26.30
CA ILE A 166 27.20 -20.24 27.69
C ILE A 166 25.68 -20.25 27.75
N LEU A 167 25.13 -21.00 28.72
CA LEU A 167 23.69 -21.10 28.98
C LEU A 167 23.35 -20.40 30.30
N PHE A 168 22.44 -19.44 30.24
CA PHE A 168 21.82 -18.79 31.39
C PHE A 168 20.36 -19.23 31.43
N GLU A 169 19.94 -19.97 32.46
CA GLU A 169 18.55 -20.40 32.58
C GLU A 169 18.03 -20.30 34.02
N ASP A 170 16.75 -19.93 34.13
CA ASP A 170 15.94 -19.99 35.33
C ASP A 170 14.69 -20.79 35.01
N ARG A 171 14.60 -22.00 35.57
CA ARG A 171 13.53 -22.97 35.32
C ARG A 171 12.41 -22.92 36.37
N VAL A 172 12.44 -21.98 37.32
CA VAL A 172 11.42 -21.87 38.37
C VAL A 172 10.22 -21.09 37.83
N GLU A 173 9.09 -21.75 37.56
CA GLU A 173 7.92 -21.17 36.86
C GLU A 173 7.37 -19.88 37.50
N ASP A 174 7.46 -19.74 38.82
CA ASP A 174 7.02 -18.54 39.56
C ASP A 174 8.10 -17.45 39.70
N SER A 175 9.29 -17.67 39.13
CA SER A 175 10.39 -16.71 39.23
C SER A 175 10.17 -15.50 38.33
N PRO A 176 10.44 -14.26 38.82
CA PRO A 176 10.40 -13.06 37.97
C PRO A 176 11.45 -13.07 36.85
N THR A 177 12.44 -13.98 36.92
CA THR A 177 13.49 -14.14 35.91
C THR A 177 13.36 -15.44 35.11
N PHE A 178 12.22 -16.14 35.22
CA PHE A 178 11.96 -17.37 34.46
C PHE A 178 12.23 -17.18 32.96
N GLY A 179 13.08 -18.04 32.41
CA GLY A 179 13.49 -17.96 31.01
C GLY A 179 14.90 -18.47 30.79
N CYS A 180 15.34 -18.37 29.54
CA CYS A 180 16.62 -18.89 29.10
C CYS A 180 17.25 -18.01 28.03
N MET A 181 18.57 -17.84 28.14
CA MET A 181 19.43 -17.25 27.12
C MET A 181 20.63 -18.17 26.89
N CYS A 182 20.83 -18.59 25.65
CA CYS A 182 22.05 -19.27 25.23
C CYS A 182 22.82 -18.35 24.29
N LEU A 183 24.13 -18.20 24.48
CA LEU A 183 24.98 -17.41 23.60
C LEU A 183 26.30 -18.12 23.31
N GLY A 184 26.74 -18.06 22.06
CA GLY A 184 27.97 -18.69 21.60
C GLY A 184 28.47 -18.09 20.28
N THR A 185 29.52 -18.66 19.73
CA THR A 185 30.18 -18.13 18.51
C THR A 185 29.29 -18.11 17.27
N MET A 186 28.22 -18.92 17.25
CA MET A 186 27.26 -18.99 16.15
C MET A 186 26.08 -18.01 16.29
N GLY A 187 25.89 -17.38 17.46
CA GLY A 187 24.76 -16.50 17.74
C GLY A 187 24.26 -16.61 19.17
N PHE A 188 23.06 -16.09 19.40
CA PHE A 188 22.34 -16.22 20.65
C PHE A 188 20.87 -16.58 20.39
N GLU A 189 20.23 -17.15 21.40
CA GLU A 189 18.81 -17.50 21.41
C GLU A 189 18.20 -17.22 22.78
N ILE A 190 16.95 -16.76 22.81
CA ILE A 190 16.20 -16.48 24.04
C ILE A 190 14.82 -17.13 24.03
N ALA A 191 14.41 -17.61 25.20
CA ALA A 191 13.11 -18.24 25.44
C ALA A 191 12.52 -17.76 26.77
N SER A 192 11.18 -17.64 26.82
CA SER A 192 10.43 -17.33 28.04
C SER A 192 9.32 -18.36 28.33
N SER A 193 9.32 -19.49 27.62
CA SER A 193 8.36 -20.59 27.81
C SER A 193 8.97 -21.92 27.38
N PHE A 194 8.40 -23.02 27.86
CA PHE A 194 8.68 -24.35 27.31
C PHE A 194 7.79 -24.67 26.11
N LYS A 195 8.19 -25.65 25.30
CA LYS A 195 7.34 -26.18 24.23
C LYS A 195 6.09 -26.82 24.87
N PRO A 196 4.92 -26.79 24.20
CA PRO A 196 3.70 -27.36 24.74
C PRO A 196 3.88 -28.83 25.16
N GLY A 197 3.65 -29.12 26.45
CA GLY A 197 3.71 -30.48 27.00
C GLY A 197 5.12 -31.03 27.28
N THR A 198 6.18 -30.21 27.20
CA THR A 198 7.55 -30.62 27.52
C THR A 198 8.24 -29.64 28.46
N GLN A 199 9.45 -29.97 28.94
CA GLN A 199 10.34 -29.05 29.67
C GLN A 199 11.52 -28.56 28.80
N GLU A 200 11.37 -28.67 27.48
CA GLU A 200 12.33 -28.12 26.52
C GLU A 200 12.00 -26.65 26.28
N TRP A 201 13.01 -25.78 26.31
CA TRP A 201 12.84 -24.36 26.01
C TRP A 201 12.31 -24.15 24.59
N ASP A 202 11.33 -23.25 24.46
CA ASP A 202 10.76 -22.82 23.19
C ASP A 202 11.43 -21.51 22.76
N PHE A 203 12.61 -21.63 22.13
CA PHE A 203 13.33 -20.49 21.58
C PHE A 203 12.58 -19.90 20.39
N ARG A 204 12.19 -18.63 20.50
CA ARG A 204 11.41 -17.91 19.47
C ARG A 204 12.11 -16.67 18.94
N THR A 205 13.30 -16.38 19.45
CA THR A 205 14.10 -15.21 19.05
C THR A 205 15.57 -15.58 19.04
N PHE A 206 16.21 -15.32 17.90
CA PHE A 206 17.56 -15.73 17.58
C PHE A 206 18.31 -14.57 16.93
N GLY A 207 19.58 -14.40 17.26
CA GLY A 207 20.47 -13.46 16.59
C GLY A 207 21.74 -14.16 16.12
N THR A 208 22.11 -13.96 14.85
CA THR A 208 23.36 -14.46 14.28
C THR A 208 24.13 -13.32 13.61
N GLY A 209 25.37 -13.58 13.18
CA GLY A 209 26.12 -12.64 12.35
C GLY A 209 25.45 -12.28 11.02
N LYS A 210 24.39 -13.00 10.62
CA LYS A 210 23.59 -12.75 9.41
C LYS A 210 22.33 -11.92 9.67
N GLY A 211 21.95 -11.70 10.94
CA GLY A 211 20.75 -10.97 11.32
C GLY A 211 19.93 -11.66 12.41
N PHE A 212 18.74 -11.11 12.66
CA PHE A 212 17.79 -11.60 13.66
C PHE A 212 16.66 -12.37 13.02
N VAL A 213 16.22 -13.45 13.67
CA VAL A 213 15.00 -14.20 13.36
C VAL A 213 14.15 -14.20 14.63
N ALA A 214 12.94 -13.68 14.57
CA ALA A 214 12.07 -13.58 15.73
C ALA A 214 10.60 -13.68 15.33
N ASP A 215 9.79 -14.34 16.15
CA ASP A 215 8.32 -14.32 16.01
C ASP A 215 7.74 -12.94 16.36
N TYR A 216 8.32 -12.28 17.37
CA TYR A 216 7.89 -10.97 17.85
C TYR A 216 9.09 -10.10 18.19
N ILE A 217 9.02 -8.83 17.78
CA ILE A 217 9.93 -7.78 18.23
C ILE A 217 9.09 -6.75 19.00
N ILE A 218 9.13 -6.82 20.33
CA ILE A 218 8.49 -5.82 21.18
C ILE A 218 9.44 -4.64 21.30
N THR A 219 9.13 -3.55 20.60
CA THR A 219 9.90 -2.31 20.61
C THR A 219 8.95 -1.11 20.65
N GLY A 220 9.42 0.05 21.13
CA GLY A 220 8.63 1.27 21.13
C GLY A 220 8.44 1.81 19.70
N VAL A 221 9.51 2.36 19.12
CA VAL A 221 9.54 2.84 17.74
C VAL A 221 10.51 1.99 16.94
N LEU A 222 10.03 1.32 15.90
CA LEU A 222 10.87 0.60 14.95
C LEU A 222 11.23 1.53 13.78
N ASN A 223 12.52 1.74 13.55
CA ASN A 223 12.98 2.43 12.36
C ASN A 223 12.94 1.50 11.14
N ALA A 224 12.04 1.80 10.20
CA ALA A 224 11.77 0.97 9.03
C ALA A 224 12.57 1.35 7.77
N ALA A 225 13.59 2.22 7.86
CA ALA A 225 14.29 2.78 6.69
C ALA A 225 14.94 1.76 5.74
N LEU A 226 15.21 0.54 6.22
CA LEU A 226 15.85 -0.54 5.43
C LEU A 226 14.92 -1.74 5.15
N ILE A 227 13.62 -1.63 5.44
CA ILE A 227 12.67 -2.69 5.09
C ILE A 227 12.42 -2.67 3.58
N LYS A 228 12.73 -3.79 2.90
CA LYS A 228 12.68 -3.92 1.43
C LYS A 228 11.81 -5.08 0.93
N THR A 229 11.21 -5.87 1.82
CA THR A 229 10.44 -7.09 1.52
C THR A 229 9.45 -7.35 2.65
N GLY A 230 8.48 -8.23 2.43
CA GLY A 230 7.42 -8.56 3.38
C GLY A 230 6.27 -7.56 3.41
N ILE A 231 5.26 -7.86 4.23
CA ILE A 231 4.03 -7.07 4.37
C ILE A 231 4.01 -6.40 5.73
N LEU A 232 3.98 -5.07 5.75
CA LEU A 232 3.71 -4.29 6.96
C LEU A 232 2.20 -4.24 7.18
N LYS A 233 1.70 -4.90 8.23
CA LYS A 233 0.27 -5.09 8.48
C LYS A 233 -0.14 -4.60 9.86
N SER A 234 -1.26 -3.88 9.92
CA SER A 234 -1.94 -3.54 11.17
C SER A 234 -2.41 -4.79 11.92
N LEU A 235 -2.51 -4.73 13.26
CA LEU A 235 -2.89 -5.88 14.09
C LEU A 235 -4.26 -6.49 13.71
N ASN A 236 -5.23 -5.65 13.32
CA ASN A 236 -6.55 -6.11 12.87
C ASN A 236 -6.58 -6.59 11.41
N GLY A 237 -5.45 -6.49 10.71
CA GLY A 237 -5.27 -6.93 9.34
C GLY A 237 -5.91 -6.05 8.25
N LYS A 238 -6.59 -4.95 8.61
CA LYS A 238 -7.34 -4.11 7.66
C LYS A 238 -6.44 -3.18 6.84
N THR A 239 -5.34 -2.75 7.42
CA THR A 239 -4.34 -1.91 6.74
C THR A 239 -3.06 -2.69 6.50
N TRP A 240 -2.53 -2.64 5.29
CA TRP A 240 -1.25 -3.22 4.94
C TRP A 240 -0.56 -2.55 3.74
N ILE A 241 0.76 -2.69 3.68
CA ILE A 241 1.62 -2.32 2.52
C ILE A 241 2.53 -3.50 2.23
N ASN A 242 2.54 -3.97 0.99
CA ASN A 242 3.45 -5.01 0.52
C ASN A 242 4.71 -4.37 -0.07
N MET A 243 5.87 -4.66 0.54
CA MET A 243 7.15 -4.08 0.16
C MET A 243 7.81 -4.84 -1.00
N GLU A 244 7.23 -5.96 -1.46
CA GLU A 244 7.75 -6.76 -2.57
C GLU A 244 7.23 -6.31 -3.93
N ASP A 245 5.93 -6.00 -4.03
CA ASP A 245 5.26 -5.65 -5.27
C ASP A 245 4.67 -4.22 -5.27
N GLY A 246 4.67 -3.54 -4.12
CA GLY A 246 4.14 -2.18 -3.97
C GLY A 246 2.63 -2.09 -3.80
N THR A 247 1.91 -3.22 -3.73
CA THR A 247 0.47 -3.25 -3.44
C THR A 247 0.17 -2.73 -2.03
N LEU A 248 -1.01 -2.14 -1.84
CA LEU A 248 -1.42 -1.62 -0.54
C LEU A 248 -2.93 -1.64 -0.34
N ASN A 249 -3.33 -1.66 0.93
CA ASN A 249 -4.70 -1.50 1.36
C ASN A 249 -4.76 -0.65 2.63
N LEU A 250 -5.53 0.44 2.60
CA LEU A 250 -5.85 1.24 3.77
C LEU A 250 -7.31 1.01 4.14
N ALA A 251 -7.58 -0.08 4.87
CA ALA A 251 -8.91 -0.45 5.36
C ALA A 251 -10.02 -0.44 4.29
N ASN A 252 -9.69 -0.89 3.06
CA ASN A 252 -10.56 -0.90 1.88
C ASN A 252 -11.07 0.49 1.45
N LYS A 253 -10.47 1.57 1.97
CA LYS A 253 -10.78 2.95 1.57
C LYS A 253 -9.85 3.48 0.50
N ILE A 254 -8.59 3.05 0.53
CA ILE A 254 -7.61 3.32 -0.51
C ILE A 254 -6.93 1.98 -0.81
N THR A 255 -7.00 1.54 -2.06
CA THR A 255 -6.44 0.25 -2.47
C THR A 255 -5.58 0.42 -3.71
N PHE A 256 -4.49 -0.33 -3.77
CA PHE A 256 -3.76 -0.59 -5.00
C PHE A 256 -3.45 -2.07 -5.05
N ASP A 257 -4.02 -2.78 -6.02
CA ASP A 257 -3.88 -4.23 -6.16
C ASP A 257 -2.77 -4.66 -7.15
N GLY A 258 -1.99 -3.68 -7.63
CA GLY A 258 -0.94 -3.86 -8.63
C GLY A 258 -1.36 -3.44 -10.03
N THR A 259 -2.67 -3.35 -10.27
CA THR A 259 -3.24 -2.86 -11.53
C THR A 259 -4.06 -1.59 -11.30
N ASP A 260 -5.02 -1.66 -10.38
CA ASP A 260 -6.03 -0.63 -10.18
C ASP A 260 -5.78 0.13 -8.87
N PHE A 261 -5.80 1.46 -8.95
CA PHE A 261 -5.77 2.35 -7.80
C PHE A 261 -7.19 2.86 -7.53
N SER A 262 -7.74 2.55 -6.36
CA SER A 262 -9.12 2.93 -6.01
C SER A 262 -9.20 3.70 -4.69
N ILE A 263 -10.13 4.67 -4.66
CA ILE A 263 -10.51 5.39 -3.43
C ILE A 263 -12.02 5.22 -3.25
N THR A 264 -12.43 4.62 -2.13
CA THR A 264 -13.84 4.43 -1.75
C THR A 264 -14.30 5.54 -0.82
N LEU A 265 -15.34 6.26 -1.24
CA LEU A 265 -15.93 7.38 -0.51
C LEU A 265 -16.84 6.91 0.65
N ASN A 266 -17.38 7.87 1.41
CA ASN A 266 -18.25 7.57 2.55
C ASN A 266 -19.60 6.95 2.14
N ASN A 267 -20.06 7.23 0.91
CA ASN A 267 -21.27 6.65 0.34
C ASN A 267 -21.08 5.19 -0.15
N GLY A 268 -19.89 4.61 0.04
CA GLY A 268 -19.56 3.23 -0.34
C GLY A 268 -19.14 3.06 -1.81
N LYS A 269 -19.22 4.12 -2.63
CA LYS A 269 -18.81 4.09 -4.04
C LYS A 269 -17.35 4.46 -4.21
N THR A 270 -16.72 3.99 -5.28
CA THR A 270 -15.41 4.52 -5.69
C THR A 270 -15.53 5.94 -6.26
N VAL A 271 -14.43 6.68 -6.30
CA VAL A 271 -14.39 8.00 -6.97
C VAL A 271 -14.83 7.88 -8.44
N GLU A 272 -14.45 6.82 -9.14
CA GLU A 272 -14.84 6.59 -10.55
C GLU A 272 -16.33 6.32 -10.70
N GLU A 273 -16.91 5.48 -9.84
CA GLU A 273 -18.36 5.23 -9.79
C GLU A 273 -19.11 6.53 -9.50
N ASN A 274 -18.66 7.30 -8.50
CA ASN A 274 -19.32 8.54 -8.12
C ASN A 274 -19.20 9.62 -9.20
N ALA A 275 -18.06 9.73 -9.89
CA ALA A 275 -17.90 10.64 -11.03
C ALA A 275 -18.79 10.25 -12.21
N THR A 276 -18.97 8.94 -12.45
CA THR A 276 -19.89 8.44 -13.47
C THR A 276 -21.34 8.74 -13.11
N ASP A 277 -21.72 8.61 -11.84
CA ASP A 277 -23.04 8.98 -11.35
C ASP A 277 -23.29 10.50 -11.40
N GLU A 278 -22.27 11.32 -11.11
CA GLU A 278 -22.33 12.77 -11.30
C GLU A 278 -22.47 13.15 -12.78
N ALA A 279 -21.78 12.45 -13.70
CA ALA A 279 -21.93 12.66 -15.14
C ALA A 279 -23.32 12.24 -15.65
N LYS A 280 -23.92 11.20 -15.04
CA LYS A 280 -25.30 10.74 -15.31
C LYS A 280 -26.36 11.53 -14.53
N ASN A 281 -25.94 12.37 -13.59
CA ASN A 281 -26.85 13.21 -12.83
C ASN A 281 -27.54 14.17 -13.81
N SER A 282 -28.87 14.20 -13.76
CA SER A 282 -29.73 15.05 -14.59
C SER A 282 -29.40 16.56 -14.53
N ALA A 283 -28.56 16.99 -13.60
CA ALA A 283 -27.98 18.33 -13.56
C ALA A 283 -26.88 18.58 -14.62
N ASN A 284 -26.19 17.52 -15.09
CA ASN A 284 -25.05 17.60 -16.01
C ASN A 284 -25.38 17.17 -17.45
N VAL A 285 -26.48 16.45 -17.68
CA VAL A 285 -27.21 16.52 -18.95
C VAL A 285 -28.01 17.81 -18.92
N LYS A 286 -27.46 18.91 -19.44
CA LYS A 286 -28.14 20.21 -19.48
C LYS A 286 -29.31 20.21 -20.48
N ILE A 287 -30.38 19.49 -20.20
CA ILE A 287 -31.72 20.03 -20.49
C ILE A 287 -31.87 21.10 -19.41
N GLY A 288 -31.67 22.37 -19.77
CA GLY A 288 -31.82 23.47 -18.84
C GLY A 288 -33.26 23.57 -18.37
N PHE A 289 -33.64 22.83 -17.33
CA PHE A 289 -34.88 23.07 -16.61
C PHE A 289 -34.64 24.32 -15.75
N ASN A 290 -34.82 25.51 -16.35
CA ASN A 290 -35.03 26.73 -15.56
C ASN A 290 -36.36 26.69 -14.75
N GLY A 291 -37.03 25.54 -14.77
CA GLY A 291 -38.06 25.05 -13.84
C GLY A 291 -38.43 23.63 -14.28
N ILE A 292 -38.46 22.68 -13.36
CA ILE A 292 -39.21 21.44 -13.57
C ILE A 292 -40.64 21.79 -13.16
N ASP A 293 -41.48 22.03 -14.15
CA ASP A 293 -42.93 22.09 -13.98
C ASP A 293 -43.47 20.68 -14.29
N ASP A 294 -44.63 20.28 -13.75
CA ASP A 294 -45.31 18.98 -13.96
C ASP A 294 -45.70 18.73 -15.44
N ASN A 295 -45.28 19.67 -16.27
CA ASN A 295 -45.61 19.96 -17.63
C ASN A 295 -44.56 19.42 -18.63
N VAL A 296 -43.44 18.85 -18.18
CA VAL A 296 -42.47 18.19 -19.10
C VAL A 296 -42.11 16.80 -18.58
N VAL A 297 -42.50 15.76 -19.33
CA VAL A 297 -42.26 14.35 -18.99
C VAL A 297 -41.35 13.73 -20.06
N ILE A 298 -40.24 13.13 -19.63
CA ILE A 298 -39.40 12.29 -20.47
C ILE A 298 -39.50 10.86 -19.93
N SER A 299 -40.01 9.94 -20.74
CA SER A 299 -40.23 8.53 -20.36
C SER A 299 -39.77 7.58 -21.46
N GLU A 300 -39.88 6.27 -21.21
CA GLU A 300 -39.66 5.23 -22.23
C GLU A 300 -40.58 5.38 -23.47
N ASN A 301 -41.65 6.18 -23.34
CA ASN A 301 -42.59 6.50 -24.42
C ASN A 301 -42.28 7.81 -25.16
N GLY A 302 -41.18 8.50 -24.82
CA GLY A 302 -40.73 9.72 -25.48
C GLY A 302 -40.82 10.99 -24.62
N LEU A 303 -40.83 12.15 -25.29
CA LEU A 303 -40.88 13.49 -24.71
C LEU A 303 -42.29 14.08 -24.82
N ASP A 304 -42.91 14.39 -23.68
CA ASP A 304 -44.19 15.06 -23.55
C ASP A 304 -44.00 16.45 -22.90
N VAL A 305 -44.61 17.47 -23.50
CA VAL A 305 -44.56 18.87 -23.03
C VAL A 305 -46.01 19.35 -22.87
N ASN A 306 -46.61 19.03 -21.73
CA ASN A 306 -47.91 19.50 -21.29
C ASN A 306 -47.82 20.99 -20.94
N ASN A 307 -48.59 21.87 -21.57
CA ASN A 307 -48.61 23.33 -21.27
C ASN A 307 -47.29 24.12 -21.45
N GLY A 308 -46.22 23.54 -22.01
CA GLY A 308 -44.93 24.20 -22.30
C GLY A 308 -44.65 24.39 -23.80
N HIS A 309 -43.56 25.07 -24.15
CA HIS A 309 -43.10 25.24 -25.55
C HIS A 309 -41.76 24.53 -25.77
N PHE A 310 -41.60 23.86 -26.92
CA PHE A 310 -40.40 23.10 -27.32
C PHE A 310 -39.50 23.96 -28.23
N GLN A 311 -38.23 24.17 -27.87
CA GLN A 311 -37.26 24.96 -28.65
C GLN A 311 -36.03 24.11 -29.06
N LEU A 312 -35.67 24.11 -30.35
CA LEU A 312 -34.49 23.45 -30.94
C LEU A 312 -33.50 24.50 -31.49
N LYS A 313 -32.20 24.39 -31.17
CA LYS A 313 -31.14 25.30 -31.68
C LYS A 313 -29.88 24.53 -32.11
N ASN A 314 -29.27 24.92 -33.23
CA ASN A 314 -27.91 24.53 -33.68
C ASN A 314 -27.21 25.80 -34.24
N GLY A 315 -25.87 25.88 -34.22
CA GLY A 315 -25.05 27.03 -34.67
C GLY A 315 -25.21 27.44 -36.14
N ASN A 316 -25.92 26.64 -36.95
CA ASN A 316 -26.36 27.02 -38.30
C ASN A 316 -27.85 27.44 -38.37
N ASN A 317 -28.57 27.48 -37.24
CA ASN A 317 -29.98 27.89 -37.11
C ASN A 317 -30.96 27.21 -38.09
N VAL A 318 -30.90 25.89 -38.34
CA VAL A 318 -31.90 25.24 -39.21
C VAL A 318 -32.48 23.97 -38.60
N VAL A 319 -33.59 24.15 -37.89
CA VAL A 319 -34.89 23.52 -38.17
C VAL A 319 -35.91 24.66 -38.04
N LEU A 320 -36.51 25.13 -39.13
CA LEU A 320 -37.59 26.13 -39.08
C LEU A 320 -38.94 25.40 -39.02
N ILE A 321 -39.56 25.45 -37.84
CA ILE A 321 -41.01 25.36 -37.69
C ILE A 321 -41.47 26.80 -37.51
N ASP A 322 -41.69 27.52 -38.62
CA ASP A 322 -41.60 28.98 -38.65
C ASP A 322 -42.95 29.71 -38.67
N GLY A 323 -44.06 28.98 -38.59
CA GLY A 323 -45.40 29.57 -38.65
C GLY A 323 -45.75 30.23 -39.98
N THR A 324 -44.88 30.24 -41.00
CA THR A 324 -45.28 30.56 -42.39
C THR A 324 -46.10 29.43 -43.00
N HIS A 325 -45.96 28.24 -42.42
CA HIS A 325 -46.87 27.11 -42.57
C HIS A 325 -47.57 26.88 -41.23
N ASN A 326 -48.90 26.80 -41.27
CA ASN A 326 -49.72 26.71 -40.07
C ASN A 326 -49.50 25.39 -39.31
N ILE A 327 -49.27 25.48 -37.99
CA ILE A 327 -49.48 24.37 -37.08
C ILE A 327 -50.96 24.39 -36.70
N HIS A 328 -51.76 23.54 -37.34
CA HIS A 328 -53.18 23.45 -37.03
C HIS A 328 -53.47 22.38 -35.97
N LYS A 329 -54.35 22.69 -35.02
CA LYS A 329 -55.05 21.63 -34.28
C LYS A 329 -56.02 20.94 -35.23
N ILE A 330 -55.72 19.71 -35.61
CA ILE A 330 -56.64 18.84 -36.34
C ILE A 330 -57.81 18.52 -35.42
N VAL A 331 -59.02 18.92 -35.80
CA VAL A 331 -60.25 18.66 -35.03
C VAL A 331 -61.01 17.44 -35.54
N ALA A 332 -60.80 17.09 -36.81
CA ALA A 332 -61.32 15.89 -37.44
C ALA A 332 -60.49 15.59 -38.69
N GLU A 333 -60.38 14.31 -39.04
CA GLU A 333 -59.78 13.86 -40.29
C GLU A 333 -60.58 12.68 -40.83
N GLY A 334 -60.44 12.40 -42.13
CA GLY A 334 -61.07 11.23 -42.71
C GLY A 334 -60.66 11.01 -44.15
N THR A 335 -61.25 9.97 -44.75
CA THR A 335 -61.08 9.65 -46.16
C THR A 335 -62.42 9.56 -46.87
N THR A 336 -62.42 9.80 -48.18
CA THR A 336 -63.55 9.51 -49.06
C THR A 336 -63.05 9.09 -50.43
N GLN A 337 -63.96 8.68 -51.30
CA GLN A 337 -63.66 8.24 -52.66
C GLN A 337 -64.56 8.95 -53.66
N ILE A 338 -64.00 9.30 -54.81
CA ILE A 338 -64.74 9.77 -55.97
C ILE A 338 -64.74 8.65 -57.00
N ASN A 339 -65.92 8.15 -57.34
CA ASN A 339 -66.10 7.14 -58.37
C ASN A 339 -66.62 7.80 -59.65
N PHE A 340 -65.72 8.13 -60.57
CA PHE A 340 -66.07 8.73 -61.85
C PHE A 340 -66.49 7.65 -62.85
N ILE A 341 -67.68 7.83 -63.46
CA ILE A 341 -68.28 6.92 -64.45
C ILE A 341 -68.79 7.74 -65.66
N GLY A 342 -67.91 8.56 -66.26
CA GLY A 342 -68.22 9.29 -67.49
C GLY A 342 -68.98 10.61 -67.32
N GLU A 343 -69.36 11.01 -66.10
CA GLU A 343 -70.06 12.27 -65.81
C GLU A 343 -69.45 13.01 -64.60
N ASP A 344 -69.49 14.35 -64.63
CA ASP A 344 -69.08 15.20 -63.49
C ASP A 344 -69.80 14.76 -62.21
N ILE A 345 -69.07 14.62 -61.10
CA ILE A 345 -69.60 14.09 -59.84
C ILE A 345 -69.22 14.97 -58.65
N THR A 346 -70.12 15.12 -57.68
CA THR A 346 -69.86 15.78 -56.40
C THR A 346 -70.02 14.78 -55.27
N VAL A 347 -69.00 14.64 -54.44
CA VAL A 347 -69.03 13.82 -53.21
C VAL A 347 -69.07 14.74 -52.00
N SER A 348 -69.94 14.45 -51.02
CA SER A 348 -70.07 15.26 -49.80
C SER A 348 -69.92 14.44 -48.51
N ILE A 349 -69.36 15.03 -47.47
CA ILE A 349 -69.15 14.42 -46.15
C ILE A 349 -69.67 15.36 -45.06
N GLU A 350 -70.45 14.85 -44.11
CA GLU A 350 -70.88 15.59 -42.91
C GLU A 350 -69.71 15.73 -41.92
N HIS A 351 -69.47 16.94 -41.40
CA HIS A 351 -68.42 17.19 -40.40
C HIS A 351 -68.96 17.59 -39.02
N GLY A 352 -70.24 17.96 -38.90
CA GLY A 352 -70.92 18.15 -37.60
C GLY A 352 -70.39 19.28 -36.70
N LEU A 353 -69.64 20.25 -37.25
CA LEU A 353 -69.02 21.32 -36.45
C LEU A 353 -69.95 22.52 -36.19
N GLY A 354 -71.03 22.67 -36.96
CA GLY A 354 -71.98 23.79 -36.83
C GLY A 354 -71.45 25.14 -37.34
N TYR A 355 -70.30 25.16 -38.02
CA TYR A 355 -69.71 26.32 -38.70
C TYR A 355 -68.85 25.83 -39.88
N LYS A 356 -68.56 26.71 -40.85
CA LYS A 356 -67.70 26.38 -42.00
C LYS A 356 -66.23 26.29 -41.56
N PRO A 357 -65.54 25.14 -41.68
CA PRO A 357 -64.18 25.00 -41.19
C PRO A 357 -63.12 25.33 -42.25
N ALA A 358 -61.92 25.68 -41.80
CA ALA A 358 -60.70 25.55 -42.60
C ALA A 358 -60.31 24.07 -42.69
N PHE A 359 -59.86 23.64 -43.86
CA PHE A 359 -59.43 22.27 -44.08
C PHE A 359 -58.44 22.22 -45.24
N SER A 360 -57.63 21.16 -45.30
CA SER A 360 -56.94 20.79 -46.52
C SER A 360 -57.30 19.38 -46.93
N ALA A 361 -57.15 19.10 -48.22
CA ALA A 361 -57.43 17.80 -48.78
C ALA A 361 -56.38 17.48 -49.84
N TYR A 362 -56.07 16.19 -49.92
CA TYR A 362 -55.06 15.64 -50.79
C TYR A 362 -55.66 14.43 -51.50
N GLN A 363 -55.38 14.29 -52.78
CA GLN A 363 -55.69 13.06 -53.48
C GLN A 363 -54.56 12.06 -53.31
N ASN A 364 -54.92 10.78 -53.32
CA ASN A 364 -54.02 9.64 -53.30
C ASN A 364 -54.35 8.75 -54.51
N GLY A 365 -54.08 9.30 -55.70
CA GLY A 365 -54.15 8.60 -56.99
C GLY A 365 -55.43 7.83 -57.30
N ALA A 366 -55.36 7.00 -58.34
CA ALA A 366 -56.45 6.12 -58.77
C ALA A 366 -56.54 4.81 -57.96
N ASN A 367 -55.46 4.44 -57.27
CA ASN A 367 -55.32 3.15 -56.59
C ASN A 367 -55.02 3.27 -55.09
N GLY A 368 -54.93 4.47 -54.52
CA GLY A 368 -54.59 4.66 -53.10
C GLY A 368 -53.11 4.40 -52.75
N ILE A 369 -52.23 4.30 -53.76
CA ILE A 369 -50.80 3.95 -53.63
C ILE A 369 -49.87 5.10 -54.06
N ASP A 370 -50.42 6.20 -54.57
CA ASP A 370 -49.64 7.30 -55.12
C ASP A 370 -49.38 8.39 -54.05
N GLU A 371 -48.30 9.14 -54.21
CA GLU A 371 -47.93 10.20 -53.27
C GLU A 371 -49.06 11.24 -53.13
N TYR A 372 -49.30 11.70 -51.89
CA TYR A 372 -50.37 12.68 -51.61
C TYR A 372 -50.11 13.97 -52.38
N THR A 373 -50.98 14.29 -53.33
CA THR A 373 -50.89 15.52 -54.11
C THR A 373 -51.99 16.50 -53.68
N SER A 374 -51.59 17.76 -53.50
CA SER A 374 -52.50 18.84 -53.10
C SER A 374 -53.53 19.15 -54.19
N LEU A 375 -54.76 19.44 -53.79
CA LEU A 375 -55.80 19.95 -54.67
C LEU A 375 -55.62 21.46 -54.92
N PRO A 376 -56.05 22.04 -56.07
CA PRO A 376 -56.81 21.43 -57.16
C PRO A 376 -55.94 21.13 -58.40
N ALA A 377 -55.53 19.88 -58.63
CA ALA A 377 -55.00 19.46 -59.93
C ALA A 377 -54.92 17.93 -60.05
N ILE A 378 -55.34 17.37 -61.19
CA ILE A 378 -55.02 15.99 -61.60
C ILE A 378 -54.41 16.03 -62.98
N THR A 379 -53.12 15.72 -63.05
CA THR A 379 -52.34 15.69 -64.29
C THR A 379 -52.07 14.24 -64.65
N TRP A 380 -52.42 13.85 -65.87
CA TRP A 380 -52.04 12.56 -66.45
C TRP A 380 -50.91 12.77 -67.47
N SER A 381 -50.44 11.70 -68.13
CA SER A 381 -49.28 11.73 -69.03
C SER A 381 -49.28 12.83 -70.10
N ASP A 382 -50.45 13.36 -70.47
CA ASP A 382 -50.62 14.37 -71.53
C ASP A 382 -51.03 15.77 -71.01
N GLY A 383 -51.03 15.99 -69.68
CA GLY A 383 -51.40 17.26 -69.05
C GLY A 383 -52.60 17.18 -68.10
N VAL A 384 -53.17 18.34 -67.74
CA VAL A 384 -54.31 18.44 -66.81
C VAL A 384 -55.59 17.96 -67.50
N ALA A 385 -56.11 16.80 -67.07
CA ALA A 385 -57.28 16.13 -67.67
C ALA A 385 -58.58 16.32 -66.87
N ALA A 386 -58.46 16.52 -65.56
CA ALA A 386 -59.58 16.72 -64.64
C ALA A 386 -59.16 17.61 -63.45
N ILE A 387 -60.14 18.18 -62.76
CA ILE A 387 -59.93 19.00 -61.57
C ILE A 387 -60.84 18.49 -60.45
N ILE A 388 -60.28 18.34 -59.25
CA ILE A 388 -61.05 18.21 -58.01
C ILE A 388 -61.00 19.53 -57.27
N ARG A 389 -62.17 20.14 -57.07
CA ARG A 389 -62.33 21.30 -56.21
C ARG A 389 -62.86 20.85 -54.86
N ALA A 390 -62.19 21.25 -53.79
CA ALA A 390 -62.67 21.06 -52.45
C ALA A 390 -63.32 22.35 -51.92
N ARG A 391 -64.49 22.24 -51.29
CA ARG A 391 -65.19 23.36 -50.64
C ARG A 391 -65.95 22.88 -49.41
N ALA A 392 -66.23 23.76 -48.46
CA ALA A 392 -67.03 23.43 -47.28
C ALA A 392 -68.14 24.45 -47.04
N ASP A 393 -69.23 24.00 -46.43
CA ASP A 393 -70.27 24.83 -45.82
C ASP A 393 -70.36 24.57 -44.31
N THR A 394 -71.46 24.96 -43.67
CA THR A 394 -71.66 24.83 -42.21
C THR A 394 -71.78 23.38 -41.73
N ASN A 395 -72.15 22.44 -42.62
CA ASN A 395 -72.45 21.06 -42.27
C ASN A 395 -71.55 20.06 -43.02
N LYS A 396 -71.16 20.38 -44.26
CA LYS A 396 -70.52 19.44 -45.18
C LYS A 396 -69.25 19.96 -45.83
N ILE A 397 -68.34 19.02 -46.12
CA ILE A 397 -67.24 19.19 -47.08
C ILE A 397 -67.66 18.52 -48.39
N TYR A 398 -67.36 19.18 -49.51
CA TYR A 398 -67.65 18.73 -50.86
C TYR A 398 -66.38 18.61 -51.68
N PHE A 399 -66.34 17.58 -52.52
CA PHE A 399 -65.31 17.36 -53.54
C PHE A 399 -66.01 17.27 -54.90
N ASP A 400 -65.90 18.34 -55.67
CA ASP A 400 -66.46 18.44 -57.02
C ASP A 400 -65.41 17.97 -58.02
N PHE A 401 -65.67 16.86 -58.70
CA PHE A 401 -64.82 16.32 -59.75
C PHE A 401 -65.38 16.70 -61.12
N LYS A 402 -64.53 17.30 -61.96
CA LYS A 402 -64.90 17.74 -63.29
C LYS A 402 -63.83 17.39 -64.32
N THR A 403 -64.25 16.85 -65.45
CA THR A 403 -63.35 16.57 -66.58
C THR A 403 -63.23 17.75 -67.53
N LYS A 404 -62.13 17.78 -68.27
CA LYS A 404 -61.94 18.73 -69.37
C LYS A 404 -62.89 18.36 -70.53
N SER A 405 -63.59 19.33 -71.11
CA SER A 405 -64.67 19.10 -72.09
C SER A 405 -64.24 18.39 -73.39
N ASP A 406 -62.94 18.47 -73.73
CA ASP A 406 -62.32 17.85 -74.91
C ASP A 406 -61.51 16.58 -74.56
N TYR A 407 -61.62 16.08 -73.33
CA TYR A 407 -60.92 14.87 -72.86
C TYR A 407 -61.90 13.80 -72.42
N THR A 408 -61.80 12.60 -73.00
CA THR A 408 -62.58 11.42 -72.56
C THR A 408 -61.76 10.66 -71.54
N MET A 409 -62.18 10.72 -70.27
CA MET A 409 -61.49 10.05 -69.17
C MET A 409 -62.10 8.65 -68.92
N PRO A 410 -61.29 7.59 -68.69
CA PRO A 410 -61.80 6.30 -68.28
C PRO A 410 -62.44 6.37 -66.88
N ASN A 411 -63.28 5.38 -66.55
CA ASN A 411 -63.80 5.23 -65.20
C ASN A 411 -62.63 5.10 -64.22
N VAL A 412 -62.67 5.89 -63.14
CA VAL A 412 -61.60 5.95 -62.15
C VAL A 412 -62.17 6.11 -60.75
N THR A 413 -61.53 5.49 -59.77
CA THR A 413 -61.77 5.72 -58.34
C THR A 413 -60.64 6.57 -57.80
N ILE A 414 -60.92 7.72 -57.19
CA ILE A 414 -59.89 8.59 -56.62
C ILE A 414 -60.09 8.68 -55.12
N TYR A 415 -59.04 8.43 -54.35
CA TYR A 415 -59.07 8.49 -52.90
C TYR A 415 -58.69 9.90 -52.43
N ILE A 416 -59.47 10.44 -51.50
CA ILE A 416 -59.23 11.76 -50.90
C ILE A 416 -59.01 11.58 -49.41
N LYS A 417 -57.90 12.12 -48.90
CA LYS A 417 -57.66 12.33 -47.47
C LYS A 417 -57.89 13.81 -47.16
N TYR A 418 -58.64 14.10 -46.11
CA TYR A 418 -58.89 15.47 -45.67
C TYR A 418 -58.60 15.64 -44.18
N PHE A 419 -58.17 16.85 -43.83
CA PHE A 419 -57.85 17.27 -42.48
C PHE A 419 -58.59 18.56 -42.19
N ILE A 420 -59.45 18.54 -41.18
CA ILE A 420 -60.22 19.69 -40.71
C ILE A 420 -59.45 20.35 -39.58
N TYR A 421 -59.24 21.64 -39.72
CA TYR A 421 -58.50 22.44 -38.77
C TYR A 421 -59.47 23.28 -37.94
N LYS A 422 -59.18 23.42 -36.65
CA LYS A 422 -59.71 24.57 -35.94
C LYS A 422 -58.99 25.79 -36.51
N GLU A 423 -59.72 26.74 -37.08
CA GLU A 423 -59.14 28.06 -37.33
C GLU A 423 -58.69 28.62 -35.98
N VAL A 424 -57.38 28.57 -35.75
CA VAL A 424 -56.74 29.41 -34.76
C VAL A 424 -56.25 30.59 -35.59
N ALA A 425 -57.04 31.66 -35.59
CA ALA A 425 -56.53 32.94 -36.05
C ALA A 425 -55.33 33.29 -35.16
N PHE A 426 -54.15 33.36 -35.77
CA PHE A 426 -53.01 34.06 -35.21
C PHE A 426 -52.63 35.16 -36.19
#